data_AF-A0A843KHW1-F1
#
_entry.id   AF-A0A843KHW1-F1
#
_cell.length_a   1.000
_cell.length_b   1.000
_cell.length_c   1.000
_cell.angle_alpha   90.00
_cell.angle_beta   90.00
_cell.angle_gamma   90.00
#
_symmetry.space_group_name_H-M   'P 1'
#
loop_
_entity.id
_entity.type
_entity.pdbx_description
1 polymer ?
#
loop_
_entity_poly.entity_id
_entity_poly.type
_entity_poly.pdbx_seq_one_letter_code
_entity_poly.pdbx_strand_id
1 'polypeptide(L)'
;MSISRNVLLLCLIAGFFIGIIPAGAQPVIGGDRAWYAVHCNVDGATVYFDGQPKGEIQGGVLYVEAYTTGTPYKSYTVTKDGYTTFSDSIDGVPGKG
;
A
#
# COMPACT_ATOMS: atom_id res chain seq x y z
N MET A 1 8.06 21.03 54.69
CA MET A 1 8.07 21.93 53.52
C MET A 1 6.72 21.78 52.83
N SER A 2 5.75 22.63 53.18
CA SER A 2 4.38 22.56 52.67
C SER A 2 4.35 23.15 51.25
N ILE A 3 4.26 22.30 50.23
CA ILE A 3 3.98 22.76 48.86
C ILE A 3 2.57 23.31 48.86
N SER A 4 2.43 24.58 48.48
CA SER A 4 1.13 25.25 48.48
C SER A 4 0.27 24.69 47.34
N ARG A 5 -1.01 24.49 47.63
CA ARG A 5 -2.01 23.95 46.68
C ARG A 5 -2.03 24.75 45.36
N ASN A 6 -1.68 26.03 45.41
CA ASN A 6 -1.58 26.93 44.26
C ASN A 6 -0.34 26.65 43.39
N VAL A 7 0.78 26.22 43.98
CA VAL A 7 2.00 25.80 43.26
C VAL A 7 1.79 24.43 42.61
N LEU A 8 1.03 23.53 43.25
CA LEU A 8 0.64 22.24 42.66
C LEU A 8 -0.34 22.41 41.47
N LEU A 9 -1.29 23.35 41.57
CA LEU A 9 -2.23 23.64 40.47
C LEU A 9 -1.55 24.31 39.26
N LEU A 10 -0.57 25.18 39.47
CA LEU A 10 0.14 25.86 38.37
C LEU A 10 0.98 24.87 37.52
N CYS A 11 1.58 23.85 38.15
CA CYS A 11 2.33 22.81 37.41
C CYS A 11 1.43 21.89 36.58
N LEU A 12 0.17 21.66 36.98
CA LEU A 12 -0.80 20.84 36.24
C LEU A 12 -1.31 21.54 34.97
N ILE A 13 -1.37 22.88 34.95
CA ILE A 13 -1.85 23.65 33.79
C ILE A 13 -0.71 23.82 32.76
N ALA A 14 0.54 23.96 33.21
CA ALA A 14 1.70 24.08 32.32
C ALA A 14 2.07 22.77 31.60
N GLY A 15 1.69 21.61 32.14
CA GLY A 15 1.94 20.30 31.53
C GLY A 15 1.00 19.94 30.36
N PHE A 16 -0.09 20.69 30.17
CA PHE A 16 -1.13 20.36 29.18
C PHE A 16 -0.91 21.01 27.79
N PHE A 17 0.25 21.64 27.54
CA PHE A 17 0.55 22.33 26.29
C PHE A 17 1.80 21.83 25.55
N ILE A 18 2.31 20.62 25.85
CA ILE A 18 3.48 20.04 25.15
C ILE A 18 3.08 18.89 24.18
N GLY A 19 1.79 18.67 23.96
CA GLY A 19 1.29 17.42 23.35
C GLY A 19 0.96 17.43 21.85
N ILE A 20 1.27 18.47 21.07
CA ILE A 20 0.86 18.51 19.65
C ILE A 20 2.07 18.82 18.77
N ILE A 21 2.91 17.80 18.57
CA ILE A 21 3.85 17.79 17.44
C ILE A 21 2.96 17.59 16.21
N PRO A 22 3.03 18.44 15.16
CA PRO A 22 2.36 18.14 13.91
C PRO A 22 2.92 16.83 13.39
N ALA A 23 2.12 15.76 13.45
CA ALA A 23 2.42 14.51 12.77
C ALA A 23 2.67 14.88 11.30
N GLY A 24 3.90 14.66 10.83
CA GLY A 24 4.28 14.98 9.46
C GLY A 24 3.24 14.43 8.49
N ALA A 25 2.77 15.28 7.58
CA ALA A 25 1.78 14.89 6.59
C ALA A 25 2.24 13.61 5.90
N GLN A 26 1.50 12.51 6.11
CA GLN A 26 1.77 11.28 5.38
C GLN A 26 1.59 11.60 3.89
N PRO A 27 2.53 11.21 3.02
CA PRO A 27 2.35 11.42 1.59
C PRO A 27 1.01 10.84 1.17
N VAL A 28 0.20 11.66 0.51
CA VAL A 28 -1.10 11.22 -0.01
C VAL A 28 -0.82 10.13 -1.03
N ILE A 29 -1.14 8.88 -0.68
CA ILE A 29 -1.14 7.80 -1.65
C ILE A 29 -2.40 8.00 -2.49
N GLY A 30 -2.21 8.43 -3.73
CA GLY A 30 -3.31 8.72 -4.65
C GLY A 30 -3.08 10.05 -5.36
N GLY A 31 -3.06 9.98 -6.69
CA GLY A 31 -3.00 11.14 -7.57
C GLY A 31 -3.25 10.66 -9.00
N ASP A 32 -2.30 9.90 -9.53
CA ASP A 32 -2.44 9.26 -10.83
C ASP A 32 -2.60 7.74 -10.68
N ARG A 33 -3.52 7.20 -11.50
CA ARG A 33 -3.74 5.76 -11.62
C ARG A 33 -2.79 5.20 -12.68
N ALA A 34 -2.32 4.00 -12.41
CA ALA A 34 -1.49 3.22 -13.30
C ALA A 34 -2.04 1.79 -13.34
N TRP A 35 -1.75 1.06 -14.40
CA TRP A 35 -2.24 -0.30 -14.58
C TRP A 35 -1.11 -1.23 -14.97
N TYR A 36 -1.04 -2.37 -14.28
CA TYR A 36 -0.25 -3.50 -14.74
C TYR A 36 -1.14 -4.38 -15.61
N ALA A 37 -0.75 -4.58 -16.87
CA ALA A 37 -1.39 -5.53 -17.76
C ALA A 37 -0.70 -6.88 -17.65
N VAL A 38 -1.39 -7.86 -17.06
CA VAL A 38 -0.88 -9.23 -16.94
C VAL A 38 -1.53 -10.07 -18.03
N HIS A 39 -0.74 -10.44 -19.03
CA HIS A 39 -1.20 -11.28 -20.13
C HIS A 39 -0.95 -12.75 -19.81
N CYS A 40 -1.99 -13.57 -19.97
CA CYS A 40 -1.90 -15.01 -19.82
C CYS A 40 -2.92 -15.66 -20.74
N ASN A 41 -2.54 -16.71 -21.45
CA ASN A 41 -3.43 -17.45 -22.34
C ASN A 41 -4.38 -18.41 -21.61
N VAL A 42 -4.32 -18.48 -20.28
CA VAL A 42 -5.15 -19.35 -19.44
C VAL A 42 -6.14 -18.49 -18.65
N ASP A 43 -7.40 -18.52 -19.08
CA ASP A 43 -8.48 -17.86 -18.33
C ASP A 43 -8.76 -18.58 -17.00
N GLY A 44 -9.16 -17.79 -15.99
CA GLY A 44 -9.36 -18.26 -14.63
C GLY A 44 -8.06 -18.51 -13.85
N ALA A 45 -6.90 -18.15 -14.42
CA ALA A 45 -5.64 -18.18 -13.68
C ALA A 45 -5.60 -17.00 -12.69
N THR A 46 -5.25 -17.28 -11.44
CA THR A 46 -5.17 -16.28 -10.38
C THR A 46 -3.83 -15.59 -10.44
N VAL A 47 -3.86 -14.25 -10.47
CA VAL A 47 -2.68 -13.39 -10.45
C VAL A 47 -2.44 -12.90 -9.04
N TYR A 48 -1.20 -13.03 -8.58
CA TYR A 48 -0.72 -12.56 -7.29
C TYR A 48 0.41 -11.58 -7.50
N PHE A 49 0.36 -10.43 -6.82
CA PHE A 49 1.47 -9.48 -6.78
C PHE A 49 2.00 -9.41 -5.36
N ASP A 50 3.31 -9.60 -5.19
CA ASP A 50 3.98 -9.72 -3.88
C ASP A 50 3.26 -10.72 -2.95
N GLY A 51 2.73 -11.81 -3.51
CA GLY A 51 1.98 -12.85 -2.80
C GLY A 51 0.52 -12.49 -2.47
N GLN A 52 0.03 -11.30 -2.84
CA GLN A 52 -1.36 -10.89 -2.63
C GLN A 52 -2.20 -11.16 -3.88
N PRO A 53 -3.33 -11.89 -3.79
CA PRO A 53 -4.21 -12.13 -4.92
C PRO A 53 -4.80 -10.80 -5.43
N LYS A 54 -4.75 -10.59 -6.73
CA LYS A 54 -5.27 -9.39 -7.41
C LYS A 54 -6.52 -9.67 -8.23
N GLY A 55 -6.68 -10.89 -8.71
CA GLY A 55 -7.84 -11.30 -9.50
C GLY A 55 -7.51 -12.49 -10.39
N GLU A 56 -8.44 -12.83 -11.25
CA GLU A 56 -8.31 -13.91 -12.23
C GLU A 56 -8.22 -13.34 -13.65
N ILE A 57 -7.45 -14.00 -14.52
CA ILE A 57 -7.36 -13.67 -15.94
C ILE A 57 -8.72 -13.91 -16.60
N GLN A 58 -9.22 -12.92 -17.34
CA GLN A 58 -10.45 -13.02 -18.12
C GLN A 58 -10.22 -12.45 -19.53
N GLY A 59 -10.46 -13.24 -20.57
CA GLY A 59 -10.22 -12.80 -21.95
C GLY A 59 -8.74 -12.57 -22.25
N GLY A 60 -7.86 -13.32 -21.60
CA GLY A 60 -6.42 -13.32 -21.87
C GLY A 60 -5.60 -12.21 -21.19
N VAL A 61 -6.23 -11.32 -20.42
CA VAL A 61 -5.56 -10.24 -19.68
C VAL A 61 -6.24 -9.92 -18.35
N LEU A 62 -5.45 -9.54 -17.35
CA LEU A 62 -5.92 -8.89 -16.13
C LEU A 62 -5.25 -7.52 -15.99
N TYR A 63 -6.06 -6.49 -15.75
CA TYR A 63 -5.57 -5.15 -15.41
C TYR A 63 -5.60 -4.96 -13.89
N VAL A 64 -4.41 -4.87 -13.29
CA VAL A 64 -4.27 -4.60 -11.86
C VAL A 64 -4.05 -3.11 -11.66
N GLU A 65 -5.00 -2.45 -10.99
CA GLU A 65 -4.89 -1.03 -10.65
C GLU A 65 -3.77 -0.79 -9.62
N ALA A 66 -2.99 0.24 -9.86
CA ALA A 66 -1.93 0.74 -8.99
C ALA A 66 -1.97 2.27 -8.93
N TYR A 67 -1.34 2.83 -7.92
CA TYR A 67 -1.15 4.27 -7.78
C TYR A 67 0.31 4.62 -8.08
N THR A 68 0.56 5.68 -8.84
CA THR A 68 1.93 6.14 -9.17
C THR A 68 2.73 6.56 -7.93
N THR A 69 2.03 7.00 -6.88
CA THR A 69 2.61 7.35 -5.58
C THR A 69 2.60 6.18 -4.59
N GLY A 70 2.07 5.02 -4.98
CA GLY A 70 2.03 3.82 -4.16
C GLY A 70 3.37 3.08 -4.15
N THR A 71 3.50 2.09 -3.25
CA THR A 71 4.65 1.18 -3.27
C THR A 71 4.59 0.32 -4.54
N PRO A 72 5.65 0.32 -5.38
CA PRO A 72 5.72 -0.56 -6.53
C PRO A 72 5.72 -2.03 -6.12
N TYR A 73 5.04 -2.85 -6.91
CA TYR A 73 5.12 -4.31 -6.76
C TYR A 73 6.47 -4.82 -7.25
N LYS A 74 6.98 -5.87 -6.62
CA LYS A 74 8.32 -6.42 -6.89
C LYS A 74 8.29 -7.76 -7.60
N SER A 75 7.24 -8.54 -7.37
CA SER A 75 7.07 -9.82 -8.04
C SER A 75 5.62 -10.07 -8.42
N TYR A 76 5.45 -10.89 -9.44
CA TYR A 76 4.16 -11.44 -9.81
C TYR A 76 4.24 -12.95 -9.91
N THR A 77 3.11 -13.58 -9.61
CA THR A 77 2.91 -15.01 -9.73
C THR A 77 1.55 -15.24 -10.38
N VAL A 78 1.50 -16.15 -11.35
CA VAL A 78 0.24 -16.58 -11.99
C VAL A 78 0.10 -18.08 -11.76
N THR A 79 -1.02 -18.48 -11.16
CA THR A 79 -1.30 -19.88 -10.83
C THR A 79 -2.66 -20.33 -11.32
N LYS A 80 -2.75 -21.60 -11.70
CA LYS A 80 -4.01 -22.27 -12.02
C LYS A 80 -3.88 -23.76 -11.70
N ASP A 81 -4.90 -24.32 -11.06
CA ASP A 81 -4.98 -25.76 -10.85
C ASP A 81 -4.85 -26.52 -12.17
N GLY A 82 -3.91 -27.47 -12.21
CA GLY A 82 -3.59 -28.27 -13.40
C GLY A 82 -2.55 -27.65 -14.35
N TYR A 83 -2.01 -26.47 -14.03
CA TYR A 83 -1.00 -25.78 -14.83
C TYR A 83 0.28 -25.53 -14.04
N THR A 84 1.37 -25.25 -14.75
CA THR A 84 2.62 -24.83 -14.13
C THR A 84 2.49 -23.41 -13.61
N THR A 85 2.79 -23.22 -12.32
CA THR A 85 2.91 -21.90 -11.71
C THR A 85 4.04 -21.12 -12.37
N PHE A 86 3.74 -19.90 -12.81
CA PHE A 86 4.72 -18.96 -13.32
C PHE A 86 4.98 -17.87 -12.28
N SER A 87 6.23 -17.53 -12.02
CA SER A 87 6.60 -16.46 -11.10
C SER A 87 7.84 -15.75 -11.58
N ASP A 88 7.84 -14.42 -11.51
CA ASP A 88 8.95 -13.60 -11.97
C ASP A 88 8.98 -12.24 -11.23
N SER A 89 10.08 -11.50 -11.38
CA SER A 89 10.23 -10.15 -10.84
C SER A 89 9.60 -9.09 -11.75
N ILE A 90 9.17 -7.99 -11.13
CA ILE A 90 8.65 -6.81 -11.82
C ILE A 90 9.73 -5.74 -11.77
N ASP A 91 10.40 -5.51 -12.92
CA ASP A 91 11.43 -4.47 -13.03
C ASP A 91 10.85 -3.10 -13.40
N GLY A 92 9.61 -3.07 -13.91
CA GLY A 92 8.94 -1.88 -14.42
C GLY A 92 7.78 -1.42 -13.56
N VAL A 93 7.70 -0.12 -13.29
CA VAL A 93 6.54 0.52 -12.66
C VAL A 93 5.76 1.27 -13.73
N PRO A 94 4.46 0.98 -13.91
CA PRO A 94 3.65 1.65 -14.92
C PRO A 94 3.53 3.14 -14.59
N GLY A 95 3.66 3.96 -15.63
CA GLY A 95 3.38 5.38 -15.54
C GLY A 95 1.89 5.65 -15.45
N LYS A 96 1.55 6.94 -15.32
CA LYS A 96 0.17 7.42 -15.45
C LYS A 96 -0.43 6.93 -16.77
N GLY A 97 -1.56 6.24 -16.68
CA GLY A 97 -2.38 5.86 -17.84
C GLY A 97 -3.42 6.91 -18.21
#